data_AF-A0A352TC35-F1
#
_entry.id   AF-A0A352TC35-F1
#
_cell.length_a   1.000
_cell.length_b   1.000
_cell.length_c   1.000
_cell.angle_alpha   90.00
_cell.angle_beta   90.00
_cell.angle_gamma   90.00
#
_symmetry.space_group_name_H-M   'P 1'
#
loop_
_entity.id
_entity.type
_entity.pdbx_description
1 polymer ?
#
loop_
_entity_poly.entity_id
_entity_poly.type
_entity_poly.pdbx_seq_one_letter_code
_entity_poly.pdbx_strand_id
1 'polypeptide(L)'
;MNSKLTYFILFVLVLAVIALLIWLIRWLWYNPSAKKRTVSGKNAAAMGLLVNCPLCNTPLQKGQNLVTKVYRPMTVSDQLCTINGCPHCFPQPEPGIKRICPVCHKQVPLSGHLTARLFNKTDGKKHVIVTGCTECIRTEKP
;
A
#
# COMPACT_ATOMS: atom_id res chain seq x y z
N MET A 1 5.60 8.60 -67.61
CA MET A 1 5.75 7.95 -66.29
C MET A 1 4.77 6.79 -66.21
N ASN A 2 5.25 5.57 -65.95
CA ASN A 2 4.39 4.38 -65.91
C ASN A 2 3.44 4.46 -64.73
N SER A 3 2.13 4.48 -64.97
CA SER A 3 1.09 4.51 -63.94
C SER A 3 1.29 3.38 -62.91
N LYS A 4 1.69 2.19 -63.37
CA LYS A 4 2.05 1.07 -62.49
C LYS A 4 3.22 1.37 -61.54
N LEU A 5 4.24 2.10 -62.01
CA LEU A 5 5.40 2.48 -61.20
C LEU A 5 5.02 3.51 -60.13
N THR A 6 4.15 4.47 -60.47
CA THR A 6 3.66 5.48 -59.51
C THR A 6 2.77 4.89 -58.42
N TYR A 7 1.87 3.96 -58.75
CA TYR A 7 1.09 3.23 -57.75
C TYR A 7 1.95 2.35 -56.84
N PHE A 8 2.99 1.71 -57.39
CA PHE A 8 3.93 0.91 -56.60
C PHE A 8 4.69 1.77 -55.57
N ILE A 9 5.17 2.94 -56.00
CA ILE A 9 5.88 3.89 -55.11
C ILE A 9 4.94 4.39 -54.00
N LEU A 10 3.70 4.75 -54.33
CA LEU A 10 2.71 5.19 -53.33
C LEU A 10 2.38 4.08 -52.32
N PHE A 11 2.24 2.83 -52.75
CA PHE A 11 1.96 1.70 -51.88
C PHE A 11 3.07 1.45 -50.86
N VAL A 12 4.33 1.48 -51.31
CA VAL A 12 5.51 1.32 -50.44
C VAL A 12 5.59 2.46 -49.41
N LEU A 13 5.27 3.68 -49.81
CA LEU A 13 5.31 4.85 -48.93
C LEU A 13 4.25 4.76 -47.82
N VAL A 14 3.03 4.32 -48.16
CA VAL A 14 1.96 4.10 -47.18
C VAL A 14 2.34 3.00 -46.17
N LEU A 15 2.92 1.89 -46.63
CA LEU A 15 3.38 0.83 -45.73
C LEU A 15 4.49 1.28 -44.77
N ALA A 16 5.41 2.11 -45.26
CA ALA A 16 6.47 2.68 -44.42
C ALA A 16 5.91 3.56 -43.29
N VAL A 17 4.90 4.38 -43.58
CA VAL A 17 4.23 5.22 -42.58
C VAL A 17 3.50 4.36 -41.53
N ILE A 18 2.79 3.32 -41.97
CA ILE A 18 2.08 2.40 -41.05
C ILE A 18 3.08 1.69 -40.13
N ALA A 19 4.20 1.19 -40.67
CA ALA A 19 5.24 0.53 -39.88
C ALA A 19 5.85 1.49 -38.83
N LEU A 20 6.08 2.75 -39.20
CA LEU A 20 6.63 3.77 -38.31
C LEU A 20 5.65 4.13 -37.19
N LEU A 21 4.35 4.25 -37.49
CA LEU A 21 3.30 4.48 -36.48
C LEU A 21 3.18 3.32 -35.49
N ILE A 22 3.20 2.06 -35.96
CA ILE A 22 3.14 0.88 -35.09
C ILE A 22 4.38 0.85 -34.16
N TRP A 23 5.56 1.15 -34.70
CA TRP A 23 6.79 1.20 -33.92
C TRP A 23 6.73 2.28 -32.82
N LEU A 24 6.20 3.47 -33.14
CA LEU A 24 6.08 4.58 -32.20
C LEU A 24 5.06 4.30 -31.09
N ILE A 25 3.92 3.69 -31.41
CA ILE A 25 2.92 3.26 -30.41
C ILE A 25 3.52 2.22 -29.47
N ARG A 26 4.28 1.26 -30.01
CA ARG A 26 4.93 0.22 -29.21
C ARG A 26 6.00 0.79 -28.30
N TRP A 27 6.76 1.78 -28.77
CA TRP A 27 7.75 2.48 -27.96
C TRP A 27 7.11 3.28 -26.81
N LEU A 28 5.99 3.96 -27.06
CA LEU A 28 5.22 4.65 -26.01
C LEU A 28 4.69 3.70 -24.94
N TRP A 29 4.26 2.49 -25.32
CA TRP A 29 3.78 1.47 -24.37
C TRP A 29 4.90 0.69 -23.69
N TYR A 30 6.10 0.64 -24.29
CA TYR A 30 7.27 -0.07 -23.77
C TYR A 30 8.07 0.74 -22.74
N ASN A 31 7.59 1.92 -22.32
CA ASN A 31 8.03 2.55 -21.09
C ASN A 31 7.03 2.20 -19.96
N PRO A 32 7.10 1.00 -19.34
CA PRO A 32 6.54 0.82 -18.03
C PRO A 32 7.47 1.54 -17.07
N SER A 33 7.41 2.87 -17.06
CA SER A 33 8.04 3.68 -16.02
C SER A 33 7.36 3.32 -14.71
N ALA A 34 7.94 2.32 -14.04
CA ALA A 34 8.05 2.12 -12.62
C ALA A 34 7.25 3.15 -11.80
N LYS A 35 5.94 2.94 -11.67
CA LYS A 35 5.15 3.60 -10.63
C LYS A 35 4.98 2.67 -9.44
N LYS A 36 6.10 2.15 -8.92
CA LYS A 36 6.19 1.91 -7.47
C LYS A 36 6.26 3.29 -6.85
N ARG A 37 5.10 3.87 -6.54
CA ARG A 37 5.01 5.03 -5.65
C ARG A 37 5.56 4.59 -4.30
N THR A 38 6.85 4.77 -4.07
CA THR A 38 7.39 4.91 -2.72
C THR A 38 6.83 6.23 -2.20
N VAL A 39 5.62 6.17 -1.63
CA VAL A 39 5.07 7.29 -0.89
C VAL A 39 6.01 7.52 0.28
N SER A 40 6.86 8.53 0.14
CA SER A 40 7.66 9.07 1.23
C SER A 40 6.72 9.35 2.40
N GLY A 41 6.81 8.53 3.44
CA GLY A 41 5.94 8.55 4.63
C GLY A 41 5.98 9.84 5.44
N LYS A 42 6.76 10.84 5.00
CA LYS A 42 6.91 12.13 5.69
C LYS A 42 5.74 13.09 5.44
N ASN A 43 4.96 12.91 4.37
CA ASN A 43 3.85 13.83 4.03
C ASN A 43 2.44 13.26 4.27
N ALA A 44 2.31 11.98 4.61
CA ALA A 44 0.99 11.35 4.81
C ALA A 44 0.29 11.84 6.11
N ALA A 45 1.07 12.08 7.17
CA ALA A 45 0.53 12.53 8.45
C ALA A 45 0.16 14.03 8.46
N ALA A 46 0.76 14.85 7.60
CA ALA A 46 0.53 16.30 7.56
C ALA A 46 -0.70 16.71 6.74
N MET A 47 -1.24 15.83 5.89
CA MET A 47 -2.29 16.16 4.92
C MET A 47 -3.63 15.45 5.15
N GLY A 48 -3.84 14.77 6.28
CA GLY A 48 -5.08 14.02 6.53
C GLY A 48 -5.35 12.96 5.44
N LEU A 49 -4.28 12.40 4.87
CA LEU A 49 -4.36 11.35 3.85
C LEU A 49 -4.81 10.05 4.52
N LEU A 50 -5.75 9.38 3.86
CA LEU A 50 -6.32 8.08 4.22
C LEU A 50 -5.20 7.13 4.67
N VAL A 51 -5.12 6.91 5.98
CA VAL A 51 -4.20 5.93 6.57
C VAL A 51 -4.83 4.57 6.31
N ASN A 52 -4.10 3.65 5.70
CA ASN A 52 -4.62 2.30 5.49
C ASN A 52 -4.53 1.49 6.78
N CYS A 53 -5.50 0.60 6.99
CA CYS A 53 -5.48 -0.33 8.10
C CYS A 53 -4.30 -1.32 7.94
N PRO A 54 -3.45 -1.52 8.96
CA PRO A 54 -2.30 -2.42 8.86
C PRO A 54 -2.69 -3.90 8.74
N LEU A 55 -3.95 -4.27 9.03
CA LEU A 55 -4.45 -5.65 8.94
C LEU A 55 -5.13 -5.96 7.60
N CYS A 56 -6.07 -5.12 7.18
CA CYS A 56 -6.87 -5.36 5.98
C CYS A 56 -6.51 -4.48 4.79
N ASN A 57 -5.62 -3.51 4.98
CA ASN A 57 -5.25 -2.49 3.99
C ASN A 57 -6.41 -1.63 3.48
N THR A 58 -7.58 -1.68 4.14
CA THR A 58 -8.71 -0.81 3.86
C THR A 58 -8.34 0.64 4.22
N PRO A 59 -8.59 1.62 3.34
CA PRO A 59 -8.30 3.02 3.64
C PRO A 59 -9.25 3.56 4.70
N LEU A 60 -8.71 4.14 5.79
CA LEU A 60 -9.54 4.78 6.82
C LEU A 60 -9.95 6.19 6.37
N GLN A 61 -11.24 6.48 6.46
CA GLN A 61 -11.78 7.82 6.22
C GLN A 61 -11.55 8.76 7.42
N LYS A 62 -11.68 10.07 7.20
CA LYS A 62 -11.60 11.07 8.28
C LYS A 62 -12.64 10.76 9.37
N GLY A 63 -12.18 10.59 10.60
CA GLY A 63 -13.01 10.23 11.76
C GLY A 63 -13.09 8.74 12.07
N GLN A 64 -12.67 7.86 11.14
CA GLN A 64 -12.50 6.44 11.44
C GLN A 64 -11.14 6.22 12.10
N ASN A 65 -11.15 5.55 13.25
CA ASN A 65 -9.94 5.25 14.00
C ASN A 65 -9.73 3.74 14.13
N LEU A 66 -8.47 3.36 14.33
CA LEU A 66 -8.13 1.98 14.68
C LEU A 66 -8.57 1.69 16.11
N VAL A 67 -9.21 0.54 16.30
CA VAL A 67 -9.51 -0.02 17.62
C VAL A 67 -8.19 -0.50 18.21
N THR A 68 -7.69 0.27 19.16
CA THR A 68 -6.41 0.01 19.83
C THR A 68 -6.58 0.05 21.35
N LYS A 69 -5.76 -0.74 22.06
CA LYS A 69 -5.67 -0.72 23.53
C LYS A 69 -4.24 -0.35 23.92
N VAL A 70 -4.10 0.76 24.65
CA VAL A 70 -2.81 1.21 25.19
C VAL A 70 -2.77 0.85 26.66
N TYR A 71 -1.73 0.13 27.09
CA TYR A 71 -1.67 -0.42 28.46
C TYR A 71 -1.04 0.53 29.48
N ARG A 72 -0.25 1.51 29.04
CA ARG A 72 0.48 2.44 29.92
C ARG A 72 -0.06 3.87 29.78
N PRO A 73 0.03 4.70 30.84
CA PRO A 73 -0.35 6.11 30.77
C PRO A 73 0.58 6.88 29.83
N MET A 74 0.05 7.93 29.18
CA MET A 74 0.70 8.74 28.13
C MET A 74 1.95 9.51 28.57
N THR A 75 2.32 9.40 29.85
CA THR A 75 3.47 10.06 30.46
C THR A 75 4.80 9.35 30.17
N VAL A 76 4.76 8.10 29.68
CA VAL A 76 5.95 7.29 29.41
C VAL A 76 6.35 7.39 27.94
N SER A 77 7.67 7.41 27.67
CA SER A 77 8.25 7.51 26.33
C SER A 77 8.00 6.29 25.44
N ASP A 78 7.96 5.08 26.01
CA ASP A 78 7.62 3.82 25.35
C ASP A 78 6.38 3.19 25.98
N GLN A 79 5.37 2.94 25.15
CA GLN A 79 4.11 2.35 25.55
C GLN A 79 3.78 1.15 24.69
N LEU A 80 3.45 0.04 25.35
CA LEU A 80 2.90 -1.12 24.67
C LEU A 80 1.44 -0.84 24.27
N CYS A 81 1.11 -1.09 23.01
CA CYS A 81 -0.25 -1.03 22.51
C CYS A 81 -0.59 -2.26 21.67
N THR A 82 -1.86 -2.65 21.69
CA THR A 82 -2.40 -3.70 20.84
C THR A 82 -3.40 -3.10 19.86
N ILE A 83 -3.31 -3.48 18.60
CA ILE A 83 -4.15 -3.03 17.50
C ILE A 83 -5.03 -4.20 17.07
N ASN A 84 -6.33 -4.08 17.32
CA ASN A 84 -7.31 -5.10 16.97
C ASN A 84 -7.74 -4.98 15.50
N GLY A 85 -7.77 -3.76 14.97
CA GLY A 85 -8.12 -3.48 13.57
C GLY A 85 -8.89 -2.19 13.38
N CYS A 86 -9.39 -1.99 12.16
CA CYS A 86 -10.32 -0.93 11.79
C CYS A 86 -11.77 -1.44 11.89
N PRO A 87 -12.79 -0.55 11.86
CA PRO A 87 -14.20 -0.95 11.93
C PRO A 87 -14.64 -1.93 10.83
N HIS A 88 -13.93 -2.00 9.70
CA HIS A 88 -14.23 -2.93 8.61
C HIS A 88 -13.69 -4.36 8.82
N CYS A 89 -12.67 -4.51 9.68
CA CYS A 89 -12.03 -5.81 9.92
C CYS A 89 -12.22 -6.34 11.34
N PHE A 90 -12.81 -5.54 12.24
CA PHE A 90 -13.07 -5.85 13.63
C PHE A 90 -14.41 -5.21 14.04
N PRO A 91 -15.32 -5.93 14.74
CA PRO A 91 -15.16 -7.25 15.36
C PRO A 91 -15.27 -8.44 14.40
N GLN A 92 -16.03 -8.30 13.31
CA GLN A 92 -16.10 -9.29 12.23
C GLN A 92 -15.64 -8.65 10.92
N PRO A 93 -14.77 -9.32 10.14
CA PRO A 93 -14.35 -8.81 8.84
C PRO A 93 -15.51 -8.88 7.83
N GLU A 94 -15.70 -7.82 7.07
CA GLU A 94 -16.61 -7.82 5.93
C GLU A 94 -16.22 -8.89 4.91
N PRO A 95 -17.19 -9.44 4.15
CA PRO A 95 -16.92 -10.51 3.17
C PRO A 95 -15.90 -10.04 2.12
N GLY A 96 -14.85 -10.83 1.93
CA GLY A 96 -13.76 -10.53 1.00
C GLY A 96 -12.55 -9.81 1.63
N ILE A 97 -12.65 -9.38 2.89
CA ILE A 97 -11.54 -8.76 3.61
C ILE A 97 -10.67 -9.83 4.30
N LYS A 98 -9.36 -9.80 4.00
CA LYS A 98 -8.37 -10.66 4.66
C LYS A 98 -7.56 -9.85 5.67
N ARG A 99 -7.39 -10.40 6.88
CA ARG A 99 -6.50 -9.85 7.91
C ARG A 99 -5.12 -10.46 7.71
N ILE A 100 -4.16 -9.68 7.24
CA ILE A 100 -2.79 -10.12 6.95
C ILE A 100 -1.84 -9.36 7.89
N CYS A 101 -0.91 -10.08 8.51
CA CYS A 101 0.10 -9.47 9.34
C CYS A 101 1.15 -8.75 8.46
N PRO A 102 1.50 -7.49 8.72
CA PRO A 102 2.51 -6.78 7.94
C PRO A 102 3.95 -7.28 8.18
N VAL A 103 4.17 -8.08 9.23
CA VAL A 103 5.50 -8.61 9.60
C VAL A 103 5.74 -9.99 8.99
N CYS A 104 4.86 -10.95 9.31
CA CYS A 104 5.02 -12.33 8.84
C CYS A 104 4.23 -12.65 7.57
N HIS A 105 3.40 -11.72 7.08
CA HIS A 105 2.52 -11.89 5.91
C HIS A 105 1.52 -13.06 6.01
N LYS A 106 1.36 -13.66 7.19
CA LYS A 106 0.36 -14.71 7.46
C LYS A 106 -0.99 -14.10 7.80
N GLN A 107 -2.03 -14.91 7.60
CA GLN A 107 -3.38 -14.52 7.96
C GLN A 107 -3.53 -14.48 9.48
N VAL A 108 -4.01 -13.36 10.02
CA VAL A 108 -4.24 -13.18 11.46
C VAL A 108 -5.67 -13.65 11.79
N PRO A 109 -5.86 -14.52 12.80
CA PRO A 109 -7.18 -14.98 13.22
C PRO A 109 -8.03 -13.83 13.77
N LEU A 110 -9.36 -13.99 13.84
CA LEU A 110 -10.26 -12.95 14.35
C LEU A 110 -9.95 -12.55 15.80
N SER A 111 -9.56 -13.52 16.63
CA SER A 111 -9.11 -13.31 18.01
C SER A 111 -7.69 -12.75 18.11
N GLY A 112 -6.93 -12.80 17.01
CA GLY A 112 -5.55 -12.32 16.94
C GLY A 112 -5.49 -10.80 16.78
N HIS A 113 -4.50 -10.19 17.41
CA HIS A 113 -4.22 -8.76 17.35
C HIS A 113 -2.78 -8.50 16.92
N LEU A 114 -2.50 -7.27 16.48
CA LEU A 114 -1.13 -6.82 16.30
C LEU A 114 -0.64 -6.18 17.60
N THR A 115 0.59 -6.48 17.97
CA THR A 115 1.31 -5.81 19.05
C THR A 115 2.20 -4.75 18.43
N ALA A 116 2.12 -3.55 18.98
CA ALA A 116 2.88 -2.40 18.54
C ALA A 116 3.43 -1.63 19.75
N ARG A 117 4.47 -0.84 19.50
CA ARG A 117 5.02 0.12 20.45
C ARG A 117 4.69 1.53 19.99
N LEU A 118 4.13 2.31 20.90
CA LEU A 118 3.80 3.71 20.72
C LEU A 118 4.90 4.53 21.42
N PHE A 119 5.65 5.28 20.62
CA PHE A 119 6.69 6.17 21.09
C PHE A 119 6.18 7.61 21.11
N ASN A 120 6.30 8.24 22.27
CA ASN A 120 6.03 9.66 22.45
C ASN A 120 7.35 10.41 22.26
N LYS A 121 7.55 11.05 21.10
CA LYS A 121 8.70 11.95 20.91
C LYS A 121 8.51 13.23 21.70
N THR A 122 9.61 13.84 22.12
CA THR A 122 9.67 15.16 22.77
C THR A 122 8.98 16.26 21.95
N ASP A 123 8.92 16.12 20.62
CA ASP A 123 8.25 17.05 19.71
C ASP A 123 6.70 16.90 19.67
N GLY A 124 6.11 16.13 20.58
CA GLY A 124 4.66 15.90 20.69
C GLY A 124 4.06 14.96 19.62
N LYS A 125 4.84 14.59 18.58
CA LYS A 125 4.43 13.62 17.56
C LYS A 125 4.53 12.20 18.10
N LYS A 126 3.45 11.44 17.92
CA LYS A 126 3.37 10.03 18.32
C LYS A 126 3.72 9.14 17.13
N HIS A 127 4.58 8.16 17.34
CA HIS A 127 4.97 7.20 16.31
C HIS A 127 4.62 5.79 16.77
N VAL A 128 3.91 5.04 15.92
CA VAL A 128 3.58 3.63 16.18
C VAL A 128 4.50 2.75 15.35
N ILE A 129 5.15 1.78 15.97
CA ILE A 129 5.92 0.74 15.29
C ILE A 129 5.24 -0.59 15.58
N VAL A 130 4.77 -1.27 14.53
CA VAL A 130 4.20 -2.61 14.65
C VAL A 130 5.34 -3.61 14.82
N THR A 131 5.33 -4.35 15.93
CA THR A 131 6.33 -5.38 16.23
C THR A 131 5.95 -6.72 15.61
N GLY A 132 4.67 -7.08 15.67
CA GLY A 132 4.19 -8.35 15.11
C GLY A 132 2.76 -8.67 15.49
N CYS A 133 2.28 -9.81 15.01
CA CYS A 133 1.02 -10.45 15.35
C CYS A 133 1.16 -11.41 16.53
N THR A 134 0.04 -11.80 17.12
CA THR A 134 -0.02 -12.84 18.18
C THR A 134 0.69 -14.14 17.83
N GLU A 135 0.70 -14.55 16.56
CA GLU A 135 1.36 -15.78 16.12
C GLU A 135 2.86 -15.61 15.95
N CYS A 136 3.28 -14.48 15.37
CA CYS A 136 4.66 -14.28 14.95
C CYS A 136 5.57 -13.79 16.09
N ILE A 137 5.04 -13.04 17.04
CA ILE A 137 5.76 -12.67 18.27
C ILE A 137 6.08 -13.89 19.14
N ARG A 138 5.24 -14.93 19.12
CA ARG A 138 5.47 -16.16 19.90
C ARG A 138 6.61 -17.01 19.32
N THR A 139 6.90 -16.87 18.03
CA THR A 139 7.88 -17.69 17.30
C THR A 139 9.26 -17.07 17.21
N GLU A 140 9.44 -15.80 17.60
CA GLU A 140 10.75 -15.19 17.74
C GLU A 140 11.42 -15.77 18.99
N LYS A 141 12.29 -16.76 18.78
CA LYS A 141 13.16 -17.32 19.80
C LYS A 141 14.11 -16.20 20.27
N PRO A 142 14.24 -15.95 21.58
CA PRO A 142 15.12 -14.91 22.12
C PRO A 142 16.59 -15.13 21.75
#